data_AF-A0A060WDF1-F1
#
_entry.id   AF-A0A060WDF1-F1
#
_cell.length_a   1.000
_cell.length_b   1.000
_cell.length_c   1.000
_cell.angle_alpha   90.00
_cell.angle_beta   90.00
_cell.angle_gamma   90.00
#
_symmetry.space_group_name_H-M   'P 1'
#
loop_
_entity.id
_entity.type
_entity.pdbx_description
1 polymer ?
#
loop_
_entity_poly.entity_id
_entity_poly.type
_entity_poly.pdbx_seq_one_letter_code
_entity_poly.pdbx_strand_id
1 'polypeptide(L)'
;MSALKYTLGLLALLVVAAWAEEELSVSELLEKANRNVVHTRNEPLIVDDIAYVNEAERNADPCTSRGCMWPKSSDGRVYVPYVIANQYSTRELEVIERGLQSFAGFSCINFIKRTNQRDYLHIQSQNGYMHYGITYN
;
A
#
# COMPACT_ATOMS: atom_id res chain seq x y z
N MET A 1 43.15 35.65 15.75
CA MET A 1 42.27 35.72 14.55
C MET A 1 41.97 34.35 13.94
N SER A 2 42.90 33.38 13.94
CA SER A 2 42.65 32.04 13.37
C SER A 2 41.71 31.18 14.21
N ALA A 3 41.89 31.14 15.54
CA ALA A 3 41.04 30.36 16.46
C ALA A 3 39.54 30.70 16.37
N LEU A 4 39.21 32.00 16.24
CA LEU A 4 37.82 32.47 16.12
C LEU A 4 37.14 31.99 14.83
N LYS A 5 37.92 31.84 13.74
CA LYS A 5 37.40 31.33 12.46
C LYS A 5 37.10 29.83 12.56
N TYR A 6 37.96 29.06 13.25
CA TYR A 6 37.71 27.65 13.49
C TYR A 6 36.52 27.43 14.42
N THR A 7 36.37 28.24 15.49
CA THR A 7 35.22 28.11 16.39
C THR A 7 33.91 28.45 15.69
N LEU A 8 33.89 29.50 14.87
CA LEU A 8 32.71 29.85 14.05
C LEU A 8 32.40 28.78 13.00
N GLY A 9 33.43 28.22 12.36
CA GLY A 9 33.26 27.11 11.41
C GLY A 9 32.73 25.84 12.07
N LEU A 10 33.21 25.51 13.26
CA LEU A 10 32.75 24.34 14.03
C LEU A 10 31.32 24.53 14.55
N LEU A 11 30.97 25.74 15.00
CA LEU A 11 29.60 26.11 15.37
C LEU A 11 28.65 26.02 14.17
N ALA A 12 29.05 26.52 13.00
CA ALA A 12 28.25 26.40 11.78
C ALA A 12 28.04 24.93 11.39
N LEU A 13 29.09 24.10 11.48
CA LEU A 13 28.99 22.65 11.24
C LEU A 13 28.06 21.95 12.23
N LEU A 14 28.14 22.29 13.52
CA LEU A 14 27.25 21.75 14.56
C LEU A 14 25.79 22.20 14.34
N VAL A 15 25.57 23.44 13.91
CA VAL A 15 24.23 23.96 13.57
C VAL A 15 23.68 23.22 12.35
N VAL A 16 24.47 23.03 11.29
CA VAL A 16 24.06 22.28 10.10
C VAL A 16 23.76 20.81 10.43
N ALA A 17 24.61 20.17 11.25
CA ALA A 17 24.40 18.79 11.68
C ALA A 17 23.16 18.63 12.58
N ALA A 18 22.85 19.62 13.42
CA ALA A 18 21.65 19.62 14.25
C ALA A 18 20.35 19.88 13.46
N TRP A 19 20.48 20.40 12.23
CA TRP A 19 19.37 20.71 11.32
C TRP A 19 19.31 19.73 10.14
N ALA A 20 20.12 18.67 10.16
CA ALA A 20 19.97 17.58 9.22
C ALA A 20 18.62 16.91 9.52
N GLU A 21 17.62 17.17 8.68
CA GLU A 21 16.36 16.45 8.72
C GLU A 21 16.64 14.99 8.38
N GLU A 22 16.34 14.10 9.33
CA GLU A 22 16.44 12.67 9.13
C GLU A 22 15.30 12.26 8.18
N GLU A 23 15.63 11.96 6.93
CA GLU A 23 14.67 11.43 5.96
C GLU A 23 14.15 10.08 6.48
N LEU A 24 12.86 10.04 6.81
CA LEU A 24 12.20 8.82 7.29
C LEU A 24 12.30 7.73 6.22
N SER A 25 12.53 6.50 6.66
CA SER A 25 12.43 5.34 5.78
C SER A 25 11.00 5.17 5.25
N VAL A 26 10.86 4.47 4.11
CA VAL A 26 9.53 4.13 3.55
C VAL A 26 8.66 3.42 4.61
N SER A 27 9.25 2.51 5.39
CA SER A 27 8.56 1.79 6.44
C SER A 27 8.06 2.71 7.57
N GLU A 28 8.86 3.68 8.00
CA GLU A 28 8.45 4.65 9.03
C GLU A 28 7.38 5.63 8.52
N LEU A 29 7.46 6.03 7.25
CA LEU A 29 6.43 6.84 6.61
C LEU A 29 5.07 6.11 6.59
N LEU A 30 5.10 4.81 6.27
CA LEU A 30 3.91 3.95 6.29
C LEU A 30 3.38 3.76 7.71
N GLU A 31 4.24 3.45 8.67
CA GLU A 31 3.84 3.28 10.08
C GLU A 31 3.23 4.57 10.64
N LYS A 32 3.80 5.73 10.30
CA LYS A 32 3.28 7.04 10.72
C LYS A 32 1.91 7.34 10.11
N ALA A 33 1.69 6.99 8.85
CA ALA A 33 0.38 7.14 8.20
C ALA A 33 -0.70 6.26 8.85
N ASN A 34 -0.31 5.09 9.35
CA ASN A 34 -1.23 4.07 9.88
C ASN A 34 -1.36 4.08 11.42
N ARG A 35 -0.57 4.89 12.16
CA ARG A 35 -0.48 4.88 13.63
C ARG A 35 -1.80 5.02 14.39
N ASN A 36 -2.80 5.71 13.82
CA ASN A 36 -4.04 6.06 14.51
C ASN A 36 -5.27 5.31 13.98
N VAL A 37 -5.06 4.20 13.28
CA VAL A 37 -6.22 3.43 12.86
C VAL A 37 -6.83 2.71 14.07
N VAL A 38 -8.11 2.97 14.31
CA VAL A 38 -8.90 2.33 15.36
C VAL A 38 -9.78 1.28 14.71
N HIS A 39 -9.59 0.01 15.09
CA HIS A 39 -10.42 -1.09 14.60
C HIS A 39 -11.80 -1.09 15.25
N THR A 40 -12.86 -1.16 14.45
CA THR A 40 -14.23 -1.35 14.97
C THR A 40 -14.57 -2.83 15.13
N ARG A 41 -15.55 -3.17 15.99
CA ARG A 41 -15.96 -4.56 16.28
C ARG A 41 -16.44 -5.37 15.07
N ASN A 42 -16.77 -4.72 13.95
CA ASN A 42 -17.26 -5.35 12.73
C ASN A 42 -16.20 -5.43 11.62
N GLU A 43 -14.97 -5.00 11.92
CA GLU A 43 -13.86 -5.08 10.97
C GLU A 43 -13.17 -6.45 11.06
N PRO A 44 -12.65 -6.99 9.94
CA PRO A 44 -11.81 -8.17 9.97
C PRO A 44 -10.62 -7.95 10.92
N LEU A 45 -10.09 -9.03 11.48
CA LEU A 45 -8.85 -8.94 12.27
C LEU A 45 -7.75 -8.40 11.37
N ILE A 46 -7.05 -7.33 11.74
CA ILE A 46 -5.95 -6.80 10.94
C ILE A 46 -4.65 -7.01 11.70
N VAL A 47 -3.67 -7.63 11.06
CA VAL A 47 -2.30 -7.69 11.57
C VAL A 47 -1.44 -6.95 10.57
N ASP A 48 -0.86 -5.84 11.03
CA ASP A 48 -0.12 -4.88 10.20
C ASP A 48 -1.01 -4.23 9.11
N ASP A 49 -0.72 -4.44 7.83
CA ASP A 49 -1.48 -3.94 6.68
C ASP A 49 -2.42 -4.99 6.04
N ILE A 50 -2.54 -6.16 6.65
CA ILE A 50 -3.28 -7.31 6.11
C ILE A 50 -4.52 -7.59 6.95
N ALA A 51 -5.67 -7.66 6.28
CA ALA A 51 -6.92 -8.14 6.86
C ALA A 51 -7.02 -9.67 6.82
N TYR A 52 -7.46 -10.23 7.95
CA TYR A 52 -7.64 -11.65 8.24
C TYR A 52 -9.10 -11.93 8.55
N VAL A 53 -9.58 -13.09 8.09
CA VAL A 53 -10.92 -13.58 8.47
C VAL A 53 -10.92 -13.99 9.95
N ASN A 54 -9.82 -14.56 10.45
CA ASN A 54 -9.63 -14.95 11.85
C ASN A 54 -8.13 -15.16 12.19
N GLU A 55 -7.81 -15.34 13.48
CA GLU A 55 -6.43 -15.52 13.98
C GLU A 55 -5.67 -16.74 13.43
N ALA A 56 -6.39 -17.73 12.87
CA ALA A 56 -5.79 -18.97 12.35
C ALA A 56 -5.35 -18.86 10.88
N GLU A 57 -5.75 -17.81 10.15
CA GLU A 57 -5.53 -17.67 8.70
C GLU A 57 -4.36 -16.74 8.34
N ARG A 58 -3.18 -16.92 8.95
CA ARG A 58 -2.00 -16.08 8.65
C ARG A 58 -1.54 -16.21 7.18
N ASN A 59 -1.29 -15.10 6.49
CA ASN A 59 -1.13 -15.03 5.03
C ASN A 59 0.31 -15.25 4.53
N ALA A 60 1.22 -15.61 5.43
CA ALA A 60 2.57 -16.05 5.06
C ALA A 60 2.61 -17.52 4.63
N ASP A 61 1.50 -18.26 4.76
CA ASP A 61 1.36 -19.60 4.21
C ASP A 61 1.06 -19.49 2.70
N PRO A 62 1.74 -20.21 1.80
CA PRO A 62 1.36 -20.23 0.39
C PRO A 62 -0.14 -20.49 0.26
N CYS A 63 -0.80 -19.74 -0.63
CA CYS A 63 -2.20 -19.97 -0.99
C CYS A 63 -2.36 -21.41 -1.52
N THR A 64 -2.63 -22.33 -0.60
CA THR A 64 -2.69 -23.79 -0.80
C THR A 64 -4.11 -24.25 -1.09
N SER A 65 -5.09 -23.40 -0.80
CA SER A 65 -6.51 -23.65 -1.03
C SER A 65 -6.89 -23.40 -2.49
N ARG A 66 -7.89 -24.14 -2.99
CA ARG A 66 -8.42 -23.92 -4.33
C ARG A 66 -9.21 -22.61 -4.35
N GLY A 67 -8.88 -21.69 -5.27
CA GLY A 67 -9.61 -20.45 -5.47
C GLY A 67 -9.10 -19.24 -4.69
N CYS A 68 -7.96 -19.33 -4.01
CA CYS A 68 -7.33 -18.15 -3.37
C CYS A 68 -6.43 -17.34 -4.33
N MET A 69 -6.41 -17.66 -5.64
CA MET A 69 -5.70 -16.91 -6.67
C MET A 69 -6.65 -16.46 -7.78
N TRP A 70 -6.32 -15.34 -8.41
CA TRP A 70 -6.94 -14.94 -9.68
C TRP A 70 -6.64 -15.97 -10.77
N PRO A 71 -7.66 -16.40 -11.54
CA PRO A 71 -7.46 -17.42 -12.56
C PRO A 71 -6.62 -16.89 -13.72
N LYS A 72 -5.70 -17.73 -14.21
CA LYS A 72 -4.98 -17.49 -15.46
C LYS A 72 -5.92 -17.81 -16.63
N SER A 73 -6.05 -16.86 -17.54
CA SER A 73 -6.82 -16.98 -18.78
C SER A 73 -6.08 -17.84 -19.81
N SER A 74 -6.79 -18.25 -20.86
CA SER A 74 -6.26 -19.13 -21.91
C SER A 74 -5.12 -18.50 -22.72
N ASP A 75 -5.03 -17.16 -22.75
CA ASP A 75 -3.94 -16.39 -23.36
C ASP A 75 -2.69 -16.31 -22.46
N GLY A 76 -2.73 -16.97 -21.30
CA GLY A 76 -1.64 -16.99 -20.34
C GLY A 76 -1.57 -15.75 -19.45
N ARG A 77 -2.53 -14.82 -19.53
CA ARG A 77 -2.58 -13.63 -18.68
C ARG A 77 -3.49 -13.84 -17.47
N VAL A 78 -3.23 -13.08 -16.40
CA VAL A 78 -4.11 -13.00 -15.22
C VAL A 78 -4.77 -11.63 -15.25
N TYR A 79 -6.08 -11.60 -15.45
CA TYR A 79 -6.86 -10.36 -15.47
C TYR A 79 -7.46 -10.11 -14.10
N VAL A 80 -7.12 -8.97 -13.49
CA VAL A 80 -7.59 -8.56 -12.17
C VAL A 80 -8.50 -7.34 -12.34
N PRO A 81 -9.84 -7.51 -12.29
CA PRO A 81 -10.78 -6.41 -12.41
C PRO A 81 -10.72 -5.50 -11.19
N TYR A 82 -10.80 -4.18 -11.38
CA TYR A 82 -10.83 -3.23 -10.28
C TYR A 82 -11.85 -2.10 -10.48
N VAL A 83 -12.27 -1.52 -9.36
CA VAL A 83 -13.04 -0.27 -9.24
C VAL A 83 -12.32 0.61 -8.22
N ILE A 84 -12.27 1.92 -8.48
CA ILE A 84 -11.71 2.90 -7.54
C ILE A 84 -12.86 3.76 -7.00
N ALA A 85 -12.93 3.90 -5.67
CA ALA A 85 -13.91 4.75 -5.00
C ALA A 85 -13.76 6.23 -5.43
N ASN A 86 -14.83 7.01 -5.31
CA ASN A 86 -14.88 8.39 -5.81
C ASN A 86 -14.19 9.43 -4.92
N GLN A 87 -13.59 9.02 -3.80
CA GLN A 87 -12.99 9.92 -2.81
C GLN A 87 -11.54 10.33 -3.12
N TYR A 88 -10.92 9.74 -4.13
CA TYR A 88 -9.55 10.07 -4.52
C TYR A 88 -9.53 11.31 -5.41
N SER A 89 -8.53 12.17 -5.20
CA SER A 89 -8.21 13.27 -6.10
C SER A 89 -7.67 12.74 -7.44
N THR A 90 -7.73 13.58 -8.48
CA THR A 90 -7.17 13.25 -9.81
C THR A 90 -5.70 12.80 -9.72
N ARG A 91 -4.90 13.44 -8.87
CA ARG A 91 -3.48 13.10 -8.70
C ARG A 91 -3.31 11.71 -8.08
N GLU A 92 -4.13 11.36 -7.10
CA GLU A 92 -4.10 10.03 -6.47
C GLU A 92 -4.57 8.95 -7.44
N LEU A 93 -5.62 9.22 -8.21
CA LEU A 93 -6.08 8.31 -9.27
C LEU A 93 -4.97 8.00 -10.26
N GLU A 94 -4.23 9.00 -10.75
CA GLU A 94 -3.10 8.77 -11.64
C GLU A 94 -1.99 7.92 -11.01
N VAL A 95 -1.70 8.14 -9.72
CA VAL A 95 -0.70 7.35 -9.00
C VAL A 95 -1.14 5.89 -8.89
N ILE A 96 -2.40 5.66 -8.52
CA ILE A 96 -3.00 4.33 -8.42
C ILE A 96 -2.97 3.64 -9.78
N GLU A 97 -3.49 4.29 -10.84
CA GLU A 97 -3.56 3.71 -12.17
C GLU A 97 -2.17 3.40 -12.74
N ARG A 98 -1.17 4.28 -12.55
CA ARG A 98 0.23 4.02 -12.95
C ARG A 98 0.81 2.81 -12.21
N GLY A 99 0.56 2.71 -10.90
CA GLY A 99 0.99 1.58 -10.09
C GLY A 99 0.43 0.27 -10.61
N LEU A 100 -0.90 0.22 -10.83
CA LEU A 100 -1.58 -0.96 -11.37
C LEU A 100 -1.06 -1.36 -12.76
N GLN A 101 -0.85 -0.39 -13.65
CA GLN A 101 -0.35 -0.65 -15.01
C GLN A 101 1.09 -1.18 -15.04
N SER A 102 1.92 -0.82 -14.06
CA SER A 102 3.33 -1.23 -14.03
C SER A 102 3.53 -2.75 -14.03
N PHE A 103 2.60 -3.51 -13.44
CA PHE A 103 2.67 -4.98 -13.34
C PHE A 103 2.74 -5.68 -14.69
N ALA A 104 2.12 -5.12 -15.73
CA ALA A 104 2.13 -5.70 -17.06
C ALA A 104 3.54 -5.66 -17.72
N GLY A 105 4.45 -4.82 -17.22
CA GLY A 105 5.81 -4.70 -17.74
C GLY A 105 6.76 -5.83 -17.32
N PHE A 106 6.45 -6.54 -16.23
CA PHE A 106 7.34 -7.56 -15.66
C PHE A 106 6.63 -8.83 -15.19
N SER A 107 5.30 -8.92 -15.35
CA SER A 107 4.49 -10.08 -14.96
C SER A 107 3.39 -10.37 -15.98
N CYS A 108 2.69 -11.49 -15.80
CA CYS A 108 1.50 -11.80 -16.60
C CYS A 108 0.20 -11.17 -16.05
N ILE A 109 0.29 -10.37 -14.99
CA ILE A 109 -0.85 -9.73 -14.32
C ILE A 109 -1.24 -8.45 -15.06
N ASN A 110 -2.53 -8.31 -15.34
CA ASN A 110 -3.12 -7.18 -16.03
C ASN A 110 -4.32 -6.67 -15.23
N PHE A 111 -4.21 -5.49 -14.65
CA PHE A 111 -5.32 -4.83 -13.98
C PHE A 111 -6.23 -4.17 -15.02
N ILE A 112 -7.53 -4.46 -14.95
CA ILE A 112 -8.53 -3.96 -15.91
C ILE A 112 -9.66 -3.25 -15.19
N LYS A 113 -10.21 -2.19 -15.78
CA LYS A 113 -11.43 -1.56 -15.24
C LYS A 113 -12.56 -2.58 -15.28
N ARG A 114 -13.21 -2.78 -14.14
CA ARG A 114 -14.32 -3.74 -14.02
C ARG A 114 -15.46 -3.33 -14.93
N THR A 115 -16.08 -4.33 -15.55
CA THR A 115 -17.34 -4.20 -16.28
C THR A 115 -18.44 -4.98 -15.57
N ASN A 116 -18.34 -6.31 -15.59
CA ASN A 116 -19.37 -7.23 -15.08
C ASN A 116 -18.79 -8.43 -14.32
N GLN A 117 -17.48 -8.42 -14.02
CA GLN A 117 -16.83 -9.53 -13.34
C GLN A 117 -17.37 -9.65 -11.90
N ARG A 118 -17.59 -10.89 -11.45
CA ARG A 118 -18.08 -11.22 -10.12
C ARG A 118 -17.05 -10.83 -9.05
N ASP A 119 -15.83 -11.35 -9.21
CA ASP A 119 -14.70 -11.04 -8.33
C ASP A 119 -13.96 -9.82 -8.87
N TYR A 120 -13.70 -8.84 -8.02
CA TYR A 120 -12.96 -7.63 -8.36
C TYR A 120 -12.33 -7.00 -7.12
N LEU A 121 -11.34 -6.14 -7.33
CA LEU A 121 -10.79 -5.29 -6.29
C LEU A 121 -11.60 -4.00 -6.17
N HIS A 122 -12.06 -3.68 -4.97
CA HIS A 122 -12.64 -2.37 -4.68
C HIS A 122 -11.62 -1.52 -3.92
N ILE A 123 -10.97 -0.62 -4.63
CA ILE A 123 -9.90 0.23 -4.09
C ILE A 123 -10.55 1.46 -3.44
N GLN A 124 -10.37 1.56 -2.13
CA GLN A 124 -10.95 2.60 -1.30
C GLN A 124 -9.97 2.97 -0.19
N SER A 125 -9.92 4.25 0.12
CA SER A 125 -9.24 4.83 1.27
C SER A 125 -10.23 4.87 2.44
N GLN A 126 -10.31 3.76 3.17
CA GLN A 126 -10.94 3.78 4.49
C GLN A 126 -9.93 4.32 5.51
N ASN A 127 -10.20 4.17 6.81
CA ASN A 127 -9.25 4.53 7.87
C ASN A 127 -7.96 3.68 7.77
N GLY A 128 -7.09 3.88 6.78
CA GLY A 128 -5.73 3.32 6.72
C GLY A 128 -5.53 1.86 6.27
N TYR A 129 -6.54 1.10 5.81
CA TYR A 129 -6.34 -0.30 5.36
C TYR A 129 -6.89 -0.64 3.98
N MET A 130 -6.23 -1.58 3.29
CA MET A 130 -6.74 -2.25 2.09
C MET A 130 -7.63 -3.43 2.48
N HIS A 131 -8.88 -3.44 2.01
CA HIS A 131 -9.82 -4.54 2.22
C HIS A 131 -9.89 -5.45 0.98
N TYR A 132 -9.50 -6.73 1.13
CA TYR A 132 -9.88 -7.79 0.18
C TYR A 132 -11.31 -8.23 0.47
N GLY A 133 -12.28 -7.43 0.05
CA GLY A 133 -13.69 -7.80 0.11
C GLY A 133 -14.10 -8.47 -1.19
N ILE A 134 -14.23 -9.80 -1.19
CA ILE A 134 -15.14 -10.44 -2.14
C ILE A 134 -16.54 -10.12 -1.63
N THR A 135 -17.20 -9.12 -2.22
CA THR A 135 -18.62 -8.87 -1.98
C THR A 135 -19.40 -10.02 -2.61
N TYR A 136 -19.81 -10.99 -1.80
CA TYR A 136 -20.88 -11.91 -2.16
C TYR A 136 -22.21 -11.15 -1.98
N ASN A 137 -23.01 -11.11 -3.05
CA ASN A 137 -24.45 -10.80 -2.92
C ASN A 137 -25.15 -11.91 -2.14
#